data_AF-S3UX82-F1
#
_entry.id   AF-S3UX82-F1
#
_cell.length_a   1.000
_cell.length_b   1.000
_cell.length_c   1.000
_cell.angle_alpha   90.00
_cell.angle_beta   90.00
_cell.angle_gamma   90.00
#
_symmetry.space_group_name_H-M   'P 1'
#
loop_
_entity.id
_entity.type
_entity.pdbx_description
1 polymer ?
#
loop_
_entity_poly.entity_id
_entity_poly.type
_entity_poly.pdbx_seq_one_letter_code
_entity_poly.pdbx_strand_id
1 'polypeptide(L)' 'MSNEQLCGNDLKKYDECYTLLLVANPGCGQGVGACTAGYIELAKTICADRMKLQSCRAHRN' A
#
# COMPACT_ATOMS: atom_id res chain seq x y z
N MET A 1 22.75 0.26 9.20
CA MET A 1 21.28 0.16 9.08
C MET A 1 20.97 -1.02 8.20
N SER A 2 20.11 -1.94 8.64
CA SER A 2 19.62 -3.00 7.75
C SER A 2 18.66 -2.41 6.72
N ASN A 3 18.51 -3.06 5.56
CA ASN A 3 17.49 -2.69 4.57
C ASN A 3 16.07 -2.67 5.17
N GLU A 4 15.76 -3.55 6.13
CA GLU A 4 14.49 -3.55 6.85
C GLU A 4 14.27 -2.28 7.69
N GLN A 5 15.31 -1.76 8.36
CA GLN A 5 15.21 -0.49 9.09
C GLN A 5 15.05 0.69 8.15
N LEU A 6 15.70 0.65 6.98
CA LEU A 6 15.55 1.65 5.93
C LEU A 6 14.13 1.64 5.34
N CYS A 7 13.56 0.45 5.14
CA CYS A 7 12.23 0.27 4.59
C CYS A 7 11.10 0.42 5.60
N GLY A 8 11.35 0.27 6.91
CA GLY A 8 10.28 0.21 7.92
C GLY A 8 9.33 1.41 7.91
N ASN A 9 9.86 2.62 7.71
CA ASN A 9 9.02 3.82 7.62
C ASN A 9 8.24 3.90 6.30
N ASP A 10 8.84 3.47 5.20
CA ASP A 10 8.19 3.43 3.89
C ASP A 10 7.09 2.35 3.86
N LEU A 11 7.33 1.19 4.47
CA LEU A 11 6.35 0.11 4.61
C LEU A 11 5.18 0.52 5.49
N LYS A 12 5.43 1.18 6.62
CA LYS A 12 4.37 1.72 7.47
C LYS A 12 3.49 2.73 6.72
N LYS A 13 4.11 3.65 5.98
CA LYS A 13 3.38 4.64 5.16
C LYS A 13 2.62 4.01 4.01
N TYR A 14 3.18 2.96 3.42
CA TYR A 14 2.49 2.17 2.40
C TYR A 14 1.23 1.56 3.00
N ASP A 15 1.33 0.89 4.16
CA ASP A 15 0.20 0.20 4.80
C ASP A 15 -0.89 1.19 5.23
N GLU A 16 -0.52 2.36 5.75
CA GLU A 16 -1.43 3.47 6.06
C GLU A 16 -2.14 3.98 4.82
N CYS A 17 -1.39 4.28 3.75
CA CYS A 17 -1.92 4.72 2.47
C CYS A 17 -2.90 3.69 1.87
N TYR A 18 -2.49 2.42 1.86
CA TYR A 18 -3.25 1.34 1.26
C TYR A 18 -4.56 1.14 2.01
N THR A 19 -4.51 1.09 3.34
CA THR A 19 -5.70 0.99 4.19
C THR A 19 -6.66 2.16 3.97
N LEU A 20 -6.15 3.40 3.90
CA LEU A 20 -6.98 4.58 3.65
C LEU A 20 -7.68 4.52 2.29
N LEU A 21 -6.97 4.12 1.24
CA LEU A 21 -7.56 4.01 -0.10
C LEU A 21 -8.61 2.92 -0.18
N LEU A 22 -8.41 1.80 0.51
CA LEU A 22 -9.43 0.74 0.56
C LEU A 22 -10.66 1.18 1.38
N VAL A 23 -10.48 1.87 2.50
CA VAL A 23 -11.60 2.34 3.34
C VAL A 23 -12.39 3.48 2.71
N ALA A 24 -11.71 4.40 2.01
CA ALA A 24 -12.35 5.56 1.40
C ALA A 24 -13.13 5.22 0.11
N ASN A 25 -12.89 4.03 -0.46
CA ASN A 25 -13.49 3.65 -1.72
C ASN A 25 -14.82 2.91 -1.50
N PRO A 26 -15.97 3.44 -1.97
CA PRO A 26 -17.25 2.74 -1.85
C PRO A 26 -17.30 1.41 -2.64
N GLY A 27 -16.40 1.21 -3.61
CA GLY A 27 -16.20 -0.05 -4.33
C GLY A 27 -15.42 -1.11 -3.55
N CYS A 28 -14.95 -0.76 -2.36
CA CYS A 28 -14.48 -1.64 -1.31
C CYS A 28 -15.54 -1.58 -0.20
N GLY A 29 -16.39 -2.61 -0.09
CA GLY A 29 -17.47 -2.63 0.91
C GLY A 29 -16.99 -2.43 2.37
N GLN A 30 -17.90 -2.50 3.34
CA GLN A 30 -17.57 -2.46 4.77
C GLN A 30 -16.70 -3.68 5.18
N GLY A 31 -15.41 -3.66 4.86
CA GLY A 31 -14.47 -4.74 5.14
C GLY A 31 -13.42 -4.94 4.03
N VAL A 32 -12.19 -5.20 4.44
CA VAL A 32 -11.08 -5.63 3.56
C VAL A 32 -11.45 -7.00 2.99
N GLY A 33 -12.08 -7.02 1.81
CA GLY A 33 -12.53 -8.26 1.17
C GLY A 33 -13.43 -8.10 -0.05
N ALA A 34 -14.04 -6.93 -0.24
CA ALA A 34 -14.98 -6.69 -1.35
C ALA A 34 -14.51 -5.63 -2.36
N CYS A 35 -13.20 -5.35 -2.42
CA CYS A 35 -12.64 -4.45 -3.43
C CYS A 35 -12.52 -5.17 -4.78
N THR A 36 -12.96 -4.53 -5.88
CA THR A 36 -12.64 -5.05 -7.21
C THR A 36 -11.11 -5.13 -7.39
N ALA A 37 -10.62 -6.13 -8.13
CA ALA A 37 -9.20 -6.34 -8.35
C ALA A 37 -8.49 -5.09 -8.92
N GLY A 38 -9.14 -4.35 -9.82
CA GLY A 38 -8.58 -3.12 -10.38
C GLY A 38 -8.30 -2.04 -9.31
N TYR A 39 -9.15 -1.93 -8.29
CA TYR A 39 -8.93 -0.98 -7.19
C TYR A 39 -7.81 -1.41 -6.24
N ILE A 40 -7.68 -2.72 -6.01
CA ILE A 40 -6.57 -3.28 -5.25
C ILE A 40 -5.25 -2.90 -5.94
N GLU A 41 -5.12 -3.17 -7.24
CA GLU A 41 -3.89 -2.88 -7.99
C GLU A 41 -3.61 -1.38 -8.11
N LEU A 42 -4.65 -0.55 -8.26
CA LEU A 42 -4.49 0.90 -8.25
C LEU A 42 -3.98 1.41 -6.90
N ALA A 43 -4.57 0.94 -5.79
CA ALA A 43 -4.15 1.32 -4.45
C ALA A 43 -2.71 0.89 -4.17
N LYS A 44 -2.32 -0.32 -4.55
CA LYS A 44 -0.92 -0.79 -4.47
C LYS A 44 0.02 0.14 -5.24
N THR A 45 -0.32 0.47 -6.49
CA THR A 45 0.49 1.33 -7.35
C THR A 45 0.70 2.72 -6.73
N ILE A 46 -0.39 3.38 -6.31
CA ILE A 46 -0.34 4.72 -5.70
C ILE A 46 0.50 4.71 -4.42
N CYS A 47 0.32 3.71 -3.57
CA CYS A 47 1.03 3.65 -2.29
C CYS A 47 2.50 3.24 -2.45
N ALA A 48 2.82 2.38 -3.41
CA ALA A 48 4.20 2.03 -3.76
C ALA A 48 4.97 3.24 -4.30
N ASP A 49 4.31 4.11 -5.08
CA ASP A 49 4.94 5.33 -5.60
C ASP A 49 5.28 6.35 -4.51
N ARG A 50 4.63 6.28 -3.35
CA ARG A 50 4.93 7.12 -2.18
C ARG A 50 6.12 6.61 -1.36
N MET A 51 6.59 5.40 -1.61
CA MET A 51 7.80 4.87 -0.98
C MET A 51 9.03 5.54 -1.59
N LYS A 52 9.90 6.08 -0.73
CA LYS A 52 11.10 6.81 -1.14
C LYS A 52 12.15 5.89 -1.76
N LEU A 53 12.28 4.68 -1.21
CA LEU A 53 13.25 3.70 -1.69
C LEU A 53 12.57 2.70 -2.62
N GLN A 54 12.97 2.69 -3.89
CA GLN A 54 12.46 1.73 -4.86
C GLN A 54 12.73 0.27 -4.45
N SER A 55 13.87 0.01 -3.81
CA SER A 55 14.20 -1.32 -3.27
C SER A 55 13.18 -1.82 -2.24
N CYS A 56 12.51 -0.92 -1.52
CA CYS A 56 11.50 -1.29 -0.54
C CYS A 56 10.17 -1.71 -1.17
N ARG A 57 9.90 -1.32 -2.43
CA ARG A 57 8.67 -1.70 -3.14
C ARG A 57 8.57 -3.22 -3.35
N ALA A 58 9.71 -3.91 -3.42
CA ALA A 58 9.78 -5.37 -3.56
C ALA A 58 9.11 -6.13 -2.39
N HIS A 59 8.89 -5.49 -1.24
CA HIS A 59 8.19 -6.10 -0.10
C HIS A 59 6.66 -6.02 -0.19
N ARG A 60 6.11 -5.36 -1.21
CA ARG A 60 4.67 -5.12 -1.39
C ARG A 60 4.14 -5.43 -2.81
N ASN A 61 5.04 -5.85 -3.72
CA ASN A 61 4.68 -6.42 -5.02
C ASN A 61 4.29 -7.89 -4.91
#